data_AF-A0A9X0D988-F1
#
_entry.id   AF-A0A9X0D988-F1
#
_cell.length_a   1.000
_cell.length_b   1.000
_cell.length_c   1.000
_cell.angle_alpha   90.00
_cell.angle_beta   90.00
_cell.angle_gamma   90.00
#
_symmetry.space_group_name_H-M   'P 1'
#
loop_
_entity.id
_entity.type
_entity.pdbx_description
1 polymer ?
#
loop_
_entity_poly.entity_id
_entity_poly.type
_entity_poly.pdbx_seq_one_letter_code
_entity_poly.pdbx_strand_id
1 'polypeptide(L)'
;MDSNNNYYGTVHTYVKVQEKCLKAICSEQRCCCDLACQYLAIVEVLERDVEQLPKYRGRTVVHHITKVKTSNRLMAVPVVNIMRKLLKVDVSSGCFLCSLPNPYEKD
;
A
#
# COMPACT_ATOMS: atom_id res chain seq x y z
N MET A 1 -7.32 -21.73 -6.38
CA MET A 1 -8.02 -20.64 -5.68
C MET A 1 -6.95 -19.84 -4.95
N ASP A 2 -6.31 -18.89 -5.64
CA ASP A 2 -5.22 -18.11 -5.04
C ASP A 2 -5.80 -16.90 -4.31
N SER A 3 -6.15 -17.10 -3.05
CA SER A 3 -6.58 -16.07 -2.11
C SER A 3 -5.41 -15.23 -1.60
N ASN A 4 -4.55 -14.72 -2.50
CA ASN A 4 -3.67 -13.61 -2.14
C ASN A 4 -4.48 -12.33 -2.26
N ASN A 5 -5.17 -11.99 -1.18
CA ASN A 5 -5.97 -10.78 -1.03
C ASN A 5 -5.05 -9.56 -0.86
N ASN A 6 -4.17 -9.34 -1.85
CA ASN A 6 -3.23 -8.25 -1.86
C ASN A 6 -4.00 -6.97 -2.17
N TYR A 7 -4.16 -6.13 -1.14
CA TYR A 7 -4.70 -4.79 -1.28
C TYR A 7 -3.64 -3.85 -1.85
N TYR A 8 -4.09 -2.95 -2.73
CA TYR A 8 -3.27 -1.88 -3.26
C TYR A 8 -3.64 -0.57 -2.57
N GLY A 9 -2.71 0.37 -2.54
CA GLY A 9 -2.97 1.67 -1.95
C GLY A 9 -1.95 2.72 -2.33
N THR A 10 -2.38 3.97 -2.28
CA THR A 10 -1.51 5.14 -2.43
C THR A 10 -1.14 5.66 -1.06
N VAL A 11 0.16 5.77 -0.77
CA VAL A 11 0.62 6.35 0.50
C VAL A 11 0.49 7.86 0.43
N HIS A 12 -0.24 8.44 1.38
CA HIS A 12 -0.39 9.88 1.54
C HIS A 12 0.71 10.47 2.43
N THR A 13 0.97 9.81 3.56
CA THR A 13 1.99 10.25 4.52
C THR A 13 2.45 9.11 5.41
N TYR A 14 3.56 9.33 6.12
CA TYR A 14 4.06 8.46 7.17
C TYR A 14 3.96 9.16 8.52
N VAL A 15 3.53 8.43 9.53
CA VAL A 15 3.39 8.93 10.90
C VAL A 15 4.17 8.04 11.85
N LYS A 16 4.88 8.67 12.80
CA LYS A 16 5.50 7.98 13.92
C LYS A 16 4.50 7.99 15.08
N VAL A 17 4.11 6.81 15.55
CA VAL A 17 3.24 6.64 16.71
C VAL A 17 4.09 6.10 17.85
N GLN A 18 4.07 6.82 18.96
CA GLN A 18 4.71 6.41 20.20
C GLN A 18 3.61 6.06 21.21
N GLU A 19 3.78 4.96 21.93
CA GLU A 19 2.84 4.60 22.98
C GLU A 19 2.86 5.61 24.12
N LYS A 20 1.75 5.70 24.86
CA LYS A 20 1.71 6.48 26.08
C LYS A 20 2.50 5.76 27.16
N CYS A 21 3.27 6.51 27.96
CA CYS A 21 3.87 5.92 29.14
C CYS A 21 2.78 5.55 30.16
N LEU A 22 2.60 4.25 30.37
CA LEU A 22 1.66 3.74 31.38
C LEU A 22 2.33 3.51 32.74
N LYS A 23 3.64 3.22 32.75
CA LYS A 23 4.43 3.01 33.97
C LYS A 23 5.83 3.58 33.80
N ALA A 24 6.09 4.72 34.43
CA ALA A 24 7.41 5.32 34.47
C ALA A 24 8.27 4.66 35.57
N ILE A 25 9.53 4.40 35.26
CA ILE A 25 10.53 3.97 36.24
C ILE A 25 11.28 5.22 36.67
N CYS A 26 11.19 5.59 37.94
CA CYS A 26 11.80 6.79 38.49
C CYS A 26 12.96 6.45 39.43
N SER A 27 14.09 7.13 39.25
CA SER A 27 15.14 7.28 40.25
C SER A 27 15.01 8.63 40.95
N GLU A 28 15.82 8.89 41.98
CA GLU A 28 15.82 10.14 42.75
C GLU A 28 16.02 11.40 41.88
N GLN A 29 16.55 11.26 40.66
CA GLN A 29 16.88 12.38 39.78
C GLN A 29 16.05 12.42 38.49
N ARG A 30 15.52 11.29 38.00
CA ARG A 30 14.81 11.21 36.70
C ARG A 30 13.78 10.09 36.65
N CYS A 31 12.70 10.33 35.91
CA CYS A 31 11.77 9.29 35.47
C CYS A 31 12.01 8.95 34.00
N CYS A 32 12.10 7.66 33.69
CA CYS A 32 12.28 7.13 32.33
C CYS A 32 11.14 6.18 31.98
N CYS A 33 10.73 6.20 30.71
CA CYS A 33 9.83 5.21 30.13
C CYS A 33 10.47 4.69 28.86
N ASP A 34 10.58 3.37 28.74
CA ASP A 34 10.88 2.76 27.44
C ASP A 34 9.57 2.63 26.67
N LEU A 35 9.45 3.39 25.58
CA LEU A 35 8.21 3.50 24.82
C LEU A 35 8.42 2.94 23.43
N ALA A 36 7.63 1.91 23.12
CA ALA A 36 7.57 1.38 21.76
C ALA A 36 7.17 2.49 20.79
N CYS A 37 7.92 2.58 19.69
CA CYS A 37 7.65 3.47 18.58
C CYS A 37 7.40 2.63 17.33
N GLN A 38 6.31 2.92 16.63
CA GLN A 38 5.98 2.29 15.36
C GLN A 38 5.78 3.35 14.28
N TYR A 39 6.23 3.04 13.07
CA TYR A 39 5.95 3.86 11.89
C TYR A 39 4.76 3.26 11.15
N LEU A 40 3.74 4.09 10.93
CA LEU A 40 2.56 3.74 10.14
C LEU A 40 2.54 4.58 8.86
N ALA A 41 2.09 3.99 7.77
CA ALA A 41 1.73 4.70 6.56
C ALA A 41 0.22 4.95 6.57
N ILE A 42 -0.19 6.18 6.24
CA ILE A 42 -1.59 6.50 5.95
C ILE A 42 -1.79 6.25 4.46
N VAL A 43 -2.62 5.25 4.14
CA VAL A 43 -2.79 4.72 2.81
C VAL A 43 -4.24 4.86 2.38
N GLU A 44 -4.46 5.42 1.19
CA GLU A 44 -5.75 5.34 0.52
C GLU A 44 -5.84 4.05 -0.25
N VAL A 45 -6.84 3.23 0.06
CA VAL A 45 -7.03 1.92 -0.54
C VAL A 45 -7.50 2.08 -1.98
N LEU A 46 -6.88 1.32 -2.87
CA LEU A 46 -7.25 1.19 -4.27
C LEU A 46 -8.05 -0.09 -4.46
N GLU A 47 -9.17 0.02 -5.16
CA GLU A 47 -10.00 -1.10 -5.57
C GLU A 47 -9.69 -1.48 -7.02
N ARG A 48 -9.84 -2.76 -7.36
CA ARG A 48 -9.82 -3.18 -8.76
C ARG A 48 -11.04 -2.61 -9.47
N ASP A 49 -10.82 -2.03 -10.63
CA ASP A 49 -11.91 -1.60 -11.52
C ASP A 49 -12.68 -2.85 -12.02
N VAL A 50 -13.99 -2.73 -12.16
CA VAL A 50 -14.86 -3.76 -12.75
C VAL A 50 -14.51 -3.93 -14.24
N GLU A 51 -14.21 -2.82 -14.90
CA GLU A 51 -13.81 -2.78 -16.31
C GLU A 51 -12.29 -2.88 -16.46
N GLN A 52 -11.78 -4.10 -16.30
CA GLN A 52 -10.36 -4.41 -16.55
C GLN A 52 -9.98 -4.31 -18.03
N LEU A 53 -8.66 -4.37 -18.30
CA LEU A 53 -8.11 -4.34 -19.66
C LEU A 53 -8.77 -5.38 -20.59
N PRO A 54 -8.93 -5.05 -21.89
CA PRO A 54 -9.60 -5.92 -22.85
C PRO A 54 -8.98 -7.32 -22.90
N LYS A 55 -9.87 -8.30 -23.08
CA LYS A 55 -9.47 -9.70 -23.27
C LYS A 55 -9.46 -10.02 -24.75
N TYR A 56 -8.39 -10.62 -25.25
CA TYR A 56 -8.35 -11.17 -26.60
C TYR A 56 -8.84 -12.62 -26.56
N ARG A 57 -9.92 -12.94 -27.29
CA ARG A 57 -10.56 -14.28 -27.27
C ARG A 57 -10.85 -14.80 -25.85
N GLY A 58 -11.29 -13.90 -24.96
CA GLY A 58 -11.59 -14.24 -23.57
C GLY A 58 -10.37 -14.41 -22.65
N ARG A 59 -9.14 -14.25 -23.18
CA ARG A 59 -7.90 -14.29 -22.40
C ARG A 59 -7.40 -12.87 -22.12
N THR A 60 -7.04 -12.59 -20.88
CA THR A 60 -6.33 -11.36 -20.56
C THR A 60 -4.95 -11.42 -21.23
N VAL A 61 -4.64 -10.49 -22.13
CA VAL A 61 -3.34 -10.48 -22.85
C VAL A 61 -2.25 -9.88 -21.97
N VAL A 62 -2.61 -8.92 -21.13
CA VAL A 62 -1.69 -8.21 -20.25
C VAL A 62 -2.01 -8.57 -18.79
N HIS A 63 -1.25 -9.49 -18.21
CA HIS A 63 -1.49 -9.98 -16.84
C HIS A 63 -0.84 -9.13 -15.75
N HIS A 64 0.20 -8.37 -16.09
CA HIS A 64 1.00 -7.60 -15.13
C HIS A 64 0.49 -6.17 -14.90
N ILE A 65 -0.53 -5.73 -15.66
CA ILE A 65 -1.19 -4.43 -15.47
C ILE A 65 -2.58 -4.64 -14.90
N THR A 66 -2.90 -3.92 -13.83
CA THR A 66 -4.22 -3.94 -13.17
C THR A 66 -4.82 -2.55 -13.20
N LYS A 67 -6.04 -2.41 -13.76
CA LYS A 67 -6.78 -1.15 -13.66
C LYS A 67 -7.37 -1.01 -12.26
N VAL A 68 -7.26 0.17 -11.66
CA VAL A 68 -7.74 0.44 -10.31
C VAL A 68 -8.51 1.75 -10.23
N LYS A 69 -9.25 1.92 -9.14
CA LYS A 69 -9.93 3.15 -8.77
C LYS A 69 -9.72 3.44 -7.29
N THR A 70 -9.86 4.70 -6.90
CA THR A 70 -9.84 5.07 -5.48
C THR A 70 -11.13 4.60 -4.80
N SER A 71 -10.99 4.10 -3.56
CA SER A 71 -12.13 3.67 -2.73
C SER A 71 -12.58 4.76 -1.74
N ASN A 72 -11.87 5.90 -1.68
CA ASN A 72 -12.00 6.92 -0.63
C ASN A 72 -11.79 6.39 0.81
N ARG A 73 -11.30 5.15 0.96
CA ARG A 73 -11.05 4.53 2.25
C ARG A 73 -9.59 4.74 2.65
N LEU A 74 -9.37 5.45 3.75
CA LEU A 74 -8.06 5.61 4.37
C LEU A 74 -7.82 4.53 5.43
N MET A 75 -6.60 4.01 5.48
CA MET A 75 -6.16 3.03 6.46
C MET A 75 -4.76 3.39 6.98
N ALA A 76 -4.55 3.21 8.28
CA ALA A 76 -3.21 3.23 8.87
C ALA A 76 -2.63 1.80 8.81
N VAL A 77 -1.49 1.64 8.17
CA VAL A 77 -0.84 0.34 7.96
C VAL A 77 0.59 0.40 8.49
N PRO A 78 1.05 -0.57 9.30
CA PRO A 78 2.45 -0.66 9.68
C PRO A 78 3.35 -0.68 8.44
N VAL A 79 4.43 0.11 8.43
CA VAL A 79 5.32 0.18 7.26
C VAL A 79 5.91 -1.19 6.91
N VAL A 80 6.13 -2.04 7.92
CA VAL A 80 6.60 -3.43 7.75
C VAL A 80 5.65 -4.33 6.96
N ASN A 81 4.36 -3.95 6.85
CA ASN A 81 3.36 -4.69 6.07
C ASN A 81 3.28 -4.21 4.61
N ILE A 82 4.07 -3.19 4.21
CA ILE A 82 4.14 -2.74 2.82
C ILE A 82 5.09 -3.67 2.06
N MET A 83 4.49 -4.65 1.36
CA MET A 83 5.24 -5.73 0.71
C MET A 83 6.02 -5.30 -0.52
N ARG A 84 5.49 -4.36 -1.31
CA ARG A 84 6.07 -3.96 -2.60
C ARG A 84 5.66 -2.55 -3.01
N LYS A 85 6.53 -1.90 -3.77
CA LYS A 85 6.23 -0.66 -4.48
C LYS A 85 5.85 -1.01 -5.93
N LEU A 86 4.86 -0.29 -6.46
CA LEU A 86 4.37 -0.44 -7.82
C LEU A 86 4.36 0.92 -8.50
N LEU A 87 4.38 0.93 -9.83
CA LEU A 87 4.16 2.14 -10.59
C LEU A 87 2.65 2.34 -10.74
N LYS A 88 2.18 3.54 -10.40
CA LYS A 88 0.81 4.01 -10.67
C LYS A 88 0.85 4.95 -11.86
N VAL A 89 0.05 4.68 -12.87
CA VAL A 89 -0.06 5.49 -14.09
C VAL A 89 -1.50 6.00 -14.20
N ASP A 90 -1.66 7.31 -14.13
CA ASP A 90 -2.94 8.00 -14.29
C ASP A 90 -3.03 8.56 -15.71
N VAL A 91 -4.04 8.14 -16.47
CA VAL A 91 -4.34 8.62 -17.84
C VAL A 91 -5.82 8.93 -17.98
N SER A 92 -6.23 9.54 -19.10
CA SER A 92 -7.65 9.89 -19.35
C SER A 92 -8.61 8.70 -19.30
N SER A 93 -8.14 7.49 -19.63
CA SER A 93 -8.94 6.26 -19.60
C SER A 93 -8.98 5.57 -18.22
N GLY A 94 -8.25 6.08 -17.22
CA GLY A 94 -8.27 5.58 -15.85
C GLY A 94 -6.90 5.48 -15.19
N CYS A 95 -6.87 4.78 -14.06
CA CYS A 95 -5.67 4.56 -13.25
C CYS A 95 -5.23 3.10 -13.34
N PHE A 96 -3.93 2.88 -13.50
CA PHE A 96 -3.34 1.55 -13.71
C PHE A 96 -2.16 1.33 -12.77
N LEU A 97 -2.05 0.10 -12.26
CA LEU A 97 -0.91 -0.39 -11.50
C LEU A 97 -0.15 -1.41 -12.33
N CYS A 98 1.18 -1.26 -12.37
CA CYS A 98 2.05 -2.27 -12.92
C CYS A 98 3.28 -2.48 -12.03
N SER A 99 3.77 -3.72 -12.00
CA SER A 99 5.18 -3.94 -11.74
C SER A 99 5.93 -3.39 -12.95
N LEU A 100 6.93 -2.53 -12.75
CA LEU A 100 7.84 -2.17 -13.83
C LEU A 100 8.33 -3.47 -14.47
N PRO A 101 8.05 -3.73 -15.77
CA PRO A 101 8.67 -4.83 -16.45
C PRO A 101 10.18 -4.60 -16.39
N ASN A 102 10.91 -5.68 -16.18
CA ASN A 102 12.33 -5.73 -16.48
C ASN A 102 12.57 -5.03 -17.84
N PRO A 103 13.57 -4.15 -18.01
CA PRO A 103 13.83 -3.43 -19.27
C PRO A 103 14.01 -4.29 -20.54
N TYR A 104 13.91 -5.62 -20.41
CA TYR A 104 14.00 -6.62 -21.48
C TYR A 104 12.65 -7.17 -21.96
N GLU A 105 11.53 -6.90 -21.28
CA GLU A 105 10.20 -7.20 -21.82
C GLU A 105 9.83 -6.10 -22.83
N LYS A 106 10.24 -6.29 -24.09
CA LYS A 106 9.69 -5.55 -25.22
C LYS A 106 8.30 -6.09 -25.55
N ASP A 107 7.41 -5.16 -25.85
CA ASP A 107 6.01 -5.31 -26.28
C ASP A 107 5.75 -6.50 -27.23
#